data_AF-A0A535P2Y8-F1
#
_entry.id   AF-A0A535P2Y8-F1
#
_cell.length_a   1.000
_cell.length_b   1.000
_cell.length_c   1.000
_cell.angle_alpha   90.00
_cell.angle_beta   90.00
_cell.angle_gamma   90.00
#
_symmetry.space_group_name_H-M   'P 1'
#
loop_
_entity.id
_entity.type
_entity.pdbx_description
1 polymer ?
#
loop_
_entity_poly.entity_id
_entity_poly.type
_entity_poly.pdbx_seq_one_letter_code
_entity_poly.pdbx_strand_id
1 'polypeptide(L)'
;MRLSEMFPDDPVEPDDVTETRMKQDNPFDRNYYFEVSRDGVMLGWLSGEHPTPRNAEYETNKHLFWGDVYVRPEDRRKRIGARLVGAAARAMDELGARVLGLTATHDAAHAFLSWLGATAKLSEVESRLKLAEVDWEMMRRWVEDGQKRSPETRLEIYDGALPESLWEKFAEQRTILLNTMPFEDLDIGQIIVTPERMRDYLERAAATGEVLHNVITWEPDGSISGMTDITWAAYRRTLIEQQFTGVRPDARGRGLGKWIKAAMVLHVRDLYPDAE
;
A
#
# COMPACT_ATOMS: atom_id res chain seq x y z
N MET A 1 16.91 4.21 -10.58
CA MET A 1 16.90 5.61 -11.07
C MET A 1 15.81 6.45 -10.43
N ARG A 2 14.51 6.09 -10.55
CA ARG A 2 13.42 6.82 -9.87
C ARG A 2 13.54 6.79 -8.35
N LEU A 3 13.74 5.60 -7.76
CA LEU A 3 13.85 5.45 -6.31
C LEU A 3 14.95 6.34 -5.74
N SER A 4 16.13 6.32 -6.34
CA SER A 4 17.26 7.19 -5.96
C SER A 4 16.97 8.69 -6.08
N GLU A 5 15.99 9.09 -6.88
CA GLU A 5 15.55 10.49 -6.98
C GLU A 5 14.52 10.85 -5.89
N MET A 6 13.58 9.94 -5.59
CA MET A 6 12.49 10.19 -4.63
C MET A 6 12.92 9.94 -3.19
N PHE A 7 13.70 8.88 -2.99
CA PHE A 7 14.12 8.35 -1.70
C PHE A 7 15.59 7.90 -1.79
N PRO A 8 16.54 8.85 -1.82
CA PRO A 8 17.96 8.55 -2.06
C PRO A 8 18.58 7.66 -0.99
N ASP A 9 18.04 7.69 0.23
CA ASP A 9 18.54 6.93 1.38
C ASP A 9 17.87 5.56 1.52
N ASP A 10 16.87 5.25 0.70
CA ASP A 10 16.16 3.97 0.78
C ASP A 10 16.93 2.84 0.11
N PRO A 11 16.85 1.61 0.66
CA PRO A 11 17.41 0.44 0.01
C PRO A 11 16.75 0.23 -1.35
N VAL A 12 17.58 -0.02 -2.36
CA VAL A 12 17.11 -0.25 -3.72
C VAL A 12 16.60 -1.68 -3.85
N GLU A 13 15.36 -1.83 -4.33
CA GLU A 13 14.84 -3.14 -4.71
C GLU A 13 15.70 -3.75 -5.84
N PRO A 14 16.18 -4.99 -5.67
CA PRO A 14 16.94 -5.69 -6.71
C PRO A 14 16.13 -5.93 -8.00
N ASP A 15 16.81 -5.89 -9.14
CA ASP A 15 16.19 -6.07 -10.47
C ASP A 15 15.49 -7.44 -10.62
N ASP A 16 16.01 -8.50 -10.01
CA ASP A 16 15.41 -9.84 -10.03
C ASP A 16 14.11 -9.93 -9.23
N VAL A 17 14.00 -9.17 -8.13
CA VAL A 17 12.75 -9.01 -7.37
C VAL A 17 11.73 -8.24 -8.20
N THR A 18 12.13 -7.12 -8.81
CA THR A 18 11.27 -6.36 -9.72
C THR A 18 10.81 -7.22 -10.90
N GLU A 19 11.71 -7.97 -11.54
CA GLU A 19 11.40 -8.85 -12.66
C GLU A 19 10.41 -9.96 -12.26
N THR A 20 10.62 -10.56 -11.08
CA THR A 20 9.71 -11.58 -10.53
C THR A 20 8.31 -11.01 -10.33
N ARG A 21 8.21 -9.82 -9.73
CA ARG A 21 6.93 -9.12 -9.53
C ARG A 21 6.24 -8.78 -10.85
N MET A 22 6.98 -8.28 -11.84
CA MET A 22 6.43 -7.93 -13.15
C MET A 22 5.95 -9.14 -13.96
N LYS A 23 6.52 -10.33 -13.72
CA LYS A 23 6.13 -11.58 -14.40
C LYS A 23 4.96 -12.30 -13.74
N GLN A 24 4.54 -11.87 -12.56
CA GLN A 24 3.40 -12.47 -11.87
C GLN A 24 2.10 -11.90 -12.44
N ASP A 25 1.25 -12.79 -12.95
CA ASP A 25 -0.10 -12.44 -13.34
C ASP A 25 -0.94 -12.17 -12.09
N ASN A 26 -1.55 -10.99 -12.01
CA ASN A 26 -2.61 -10.71 -11.04
C ASN A 26 -3.97 -10.99 -11.72
N PRO A 27 -4.75 -11.99 -11.26
CA PRO A 27 -6.01 -12.34 -11.90
C PRO A 27 -7.13 -11.33 -11.59
N PHE A 28 -6.91 -10.41 -10.66
CA PHE A 28 -7.86 -9.39 -10.24
C PHE A 28 -7.61 -8.06 -10.95
N ASP A 29 -6.35 -7.69 -11.19
CA ASP A 29 -5.99 -6.40 -11.78
C ASP A 29 -5.01 -6.58 -12.94
N ARG A 30 -5.30 -5.92 -14.07
CA ARG A 30 -4.47 -6.01 -15.27
C ARG A 30 -3.46 -4.86 -15.30
N ASN A 31 -2.19 -5.20 -15.40
CA ASN A 31 -1.10 -4.26 -15.55
C ASN A 31 -0.85 -3.85 -17.02
N TYR A 32 -0.52 -2.59 -17.22
CA TYR A 32 -0.15 -1.97 -18.49
C TYR A 32 1.20 -1.29 -18.31
N TYR A 33 2.09 -1.44 -19.29
CA TYR A 33 3.40 -0.81 -19.28
C TYR A 33 3.64 -0.09 -20.60
N PHE A 34 3.97 1.19 -20.52
CA PHE A 34 4.33 2.02 -21.66
C PHE A 34 5.73 2.57 -21.43
N GLU A 35 6.58 2.49 -22.44
CA GLU A 35 7.91 3.09 -22.41
C GLU A 35 8.11 4.08 -23.55
N VAL A 36 8.97 5.07 -23.30
CA VAL A 36 9.59 5.86 -24.35
C VAL A 36 11.08 5.64 -24.25
N SER A 37 11.64 4.94 -25.24
CA SER A 37 13.05 4.63 -25.35
C SER A 37 13.66 5.27 -26.60
N ARG A 38 14.98 5.53 -26.55
CA ARG A 38 15.78 5.98 -27.69
C ARG A 38 17.16 5.35 -27.59
N ASP A 39 17.64 4.76 -28.69
CA ASP A 39 18.97 4.16 -28.78
C ASP A 39 19.26 3.16 -27.63
N GLY A 40 18.26 2.36 -27.26
CA GLY A 40 18.34 1.37 -26.17
C GLY A 40 18.25 1.96 -24.75
N VAL A 41 18.02 3.26 -24.61
CA VAL A 41 17.91 3.94 -23.32
C VAL A 41 16.46 4.31 -23.05
N MET A 42 15.92 3.85 -21.92
CA MET A 42 14.60 4.25 -21.44
C MET A 42 14.65 5.71 -20.92
N LEU A 43 13.84 6.59 -21.53
CA LEU A 43 13.76 8.02 -21.19
C LEU A 43 12.63 8.31 -20.20
N GLY A 44 11.61 7.45 -20.19
CA GLY A 44 10.49 7.51 -19.27
C GLY A 44 9.57 6.31 -19.46
N TRP A 45 8.73 6.08 -18.47
CA TRP A 45 7.77 4.99 -18.46
C TRP A 45 6.46 5.43 -17.78
N LEU A 46 5.38 4.72 -18.11
CA LEU A 46 4.13 4.76 -17.37
C LEU A 46 3.68 3.33 -17.12
N SER A 47 3.42 3.01 -15.86
CA SER A 47 2.69 1.79 -15.50
C SER A 47 1.25 2.16 -15.23
N GLY A 48 0.35 1.22 -15.52
CA GLY A 48 -1.07 1.39 -15.28
C GLY A 48 -1.69 0.11 -14.75
N GLU A 49 -2.74 0.25 -13.97
CA GLU A 49 -3.52 -0.85 -13.43
C GLU A 49 -5.01 -0.58 -13.65
N HIS A 50 -5.73 -1.62 -14.07
CA HIS A 50 -7.18 -1.58 -14.29
C HIS A 50 -7.82 -2.88 -13.73
N PRO A 51 -8.91 -2.79 -12.95
CA PRO A 51 -9.52 -3.98 -12.37
C PRO A 51 -10.17 -4.85 -13.45
N THR A 52 -10.02 -6.16 -13.33
CA THR A 52 -10.70 -7.15 -14.17
C THR A 52 -12.08 -7.49 -13.61
N PRO A 53 -13.00 -8.09 -14.40
CA PRO A 53 -14.30 -8.56 -13.91
C PRO A 53 -14.25 -9.58 -12.76
N ARG A 54 -13.08 -10.19 -12.50
CA ARG A 54 -12.88 -11.10 -11.37
C ARG A 54 -12.63 -10.36 -10.05
N ASN A 55 -12.20 -9.10 -10.10
CA ASN A 55 -12.07 -8.28 -8.90
C ASN A 55 -13.47 -7.95 -8.36
N ALA A 56 -13.72 -8.23 -7.08
CA ALA A 56 -14.99 -7.94 -6.43
C ALA A 56 -15.34 -6.43 -6.47
N GLU A 57 -14.33 -5.57 -6.60
CA GLU A 57 -14.45 -4.12 -6.69
C GLU A 57 -14.78 -3.62 -8.11
N TYR A 58 -14.85 -4.51 -9.10
CA TYR A 58 -14.92 -4.16 -10.52
C TYR A 58 -16.09 -3.23 -10.84
N GLU A 59 -17.31 -3.56 -10.42
CA GLU A 59 -18.48 -2.76 -10.80
C GLU A 59 -18.41 -1.30 -10.30
N THR A 60 -17.78 -1.08 -9.15
CA THR A 60 -17.62 0.25 -8.57
C THR A 60 -16.33 0.96 -9.01
N ASN A 61 -15.39 0.27 -9.67
CA ASN A 61 -14.06 0.81 -9.99
C ASN A 61 -13.60 0.60 -11.45
N LYS A 62 -14.34 -0.11 -12.30
CA LYS A 62 -13.98 -0.41 -13.72
C LYS A 62 -13.73 0.82 -14.59
N HIS A 63 -14.07 1.98 -14.06
CA HIS A 63 -13.83 3.24 -14.69
C HIS A 63 -12.51 3.91 -14.41
N LEU A 64 -11.85 3.46 -13.37
CA LEU A 64 -10.57 3.97 -12.93
C LEU A 64 -9.48 3.24 -13.68
N PHE A 65 -8.49 4.01 -14.07
CA PHE A 65 -7.20 3.51 -14.47
C PHE A 65 -6.20 4.17 -13.55
N TRP A 66 -5.57 3.39 -12.68
CA TRP A 66 -4.50 3.90 -11.82
C TRP A 66 -3.22 3.93 -12.63
N GLY A 67 -2.47 5.03 -12.54
CA GLY A 67 -1.25 5.21 -13.30
C GLY A 67 -0.13 5.76 -12.45
N ASP A 68 1.08 5.47 -12.90
CA ASP A 68 2.30 6.05 -12.35
C ASP A 68 3.23 6.40 -13.50
N VAL A 69 3.76 7.62 -13.50
CA VAL A 69 4.52 8.17 -14.62
C VAL A 69 5.87 8.70 -14.16
N TYR A 70 6.91 8.28 -14.85
CA TYR A 70 8.27 8.74 -14.62
C TYR A 70 8.92 9.21 -15.92
N VAL A 71 9.63 10.34 -15.84
CA VAL A 71 10.51 10.84 -16.91
C VAL A 71 11.84 11.24 -16.28
N ARG A 72 12.93 10.76 -16.87
CA ARG A 72 14.30 11.09 -16.43
C ARG A 72 14.49 12.60 -16.34
N PRO A 73 15.18 13.12 -15.32
CA PRO A 73 15.38 14.57 -15.14
C PRO A 73 15.87 15.29 -16.40
N GLU A 74 16.93 14.77 -17.03
CA GLU A 74 17.54 15.28 -18.27
C GLU A 74 16.66 15.21 -19.53
N ASP A 75 15.55 14.45 -19.47
CA ASP A 75 14.59 14.28 -20.57
C ASP A 75 13.23 14.95 -20.31
N ARG A 76 13.09 15.63 -19.18
CA ARG A 76 11.90 16.44 -18.86
C ARG A 76 11.74 17.59 -19.85
N ARG A 77 10.50 18.10 -19.92
CA ARG A 77 10.10 19.19 -20.83
C ARG A 77 10.26 18.87 -22.33
N LYS A 78 10.53 17.62 -22.72
CA LYS A 78 10.56 17.13 -24.11
C LYS A 78 9.24 16.47 -24.55
N ARG A 79 8.12 16.76 -23.86
CA ARG A 79 6.78 16.16 -24.06
C ARG A 79 6.68 14.64 -23.90
N ILE A 80 7.67 13.99 -23.27
CA ILE A 80 7.66 12.54 -23.03
C ILE A 80 6.50 12.13 -22.11
N GLY A 81 6.34 12.79 -20.96
CA GLY A 81 5.23 12.51 -20.04
C GLY A 81 3.86 12.67 -20.70
N ALA A 82 3.67 13.69 -21.54
CA ALA A 82 2.42 13.89 -22.28
C ALA A 82 2.16 12.76 -23.29
N ARG A 83 3.20 12.22 -23.94
CA ARG A 83 3.06 11.06 -24.84
C ARG A 83 2.68 9.79 -24.08
N LEU A 84 3.26 9.58 -22.91
CA LEU A 84 2.95 8.44 -22.03
C LEU A 84 1.50 8.50 -21.53
N VAL A 85 1.06 9.65 -21.01
CA VAL A 85 -0.34 9.86 -20.61
C VAL A 85 -1.29 9.70 -21.79
N GLY A 86 -0.91 10.16 -22.98
CA GLY A 86 -1.68 9.91 -24.20
C GLY A 86 -1.77 8.43 -24.60
N ALA A 87 -0.78 7.60 -24.24
CA ALA A 87 -0.85 6.15 -24.43
C ALA A 87 -1.78 5.49 -23.41
N ALA A 88 -1.73 5.91 -22.14
CA ALA A 88 -2.68 5.48 -21.12
C ALA A 88 -4.12 5.82 -21.52
N ALA A 89 -4.37 7.05 -22.02
CA ALA A 89 -5.70 7.46 -22.47
C ALA A 89 -6.26 6.56 -23.59
N ARG A 90 -5.42 6.13 -24.55
CA ARG A 90 -5.86 5.18 -25.58
C ARG A 90 -6.22 3.81 -25.01
N ALA A 91 -5.43 3.31 -24.05
CA ALA A 91 -5.77 2.07 -23.36
C ALA A 91 -7.07 2.21 -22.54
N MET A 92 -7.29 3.36 -21.90
CA MET A 92 -8.53 3.66 -21.20
C MET A 92 -9.76 3.64 -22.13
N ASP A 93 -9.63 4.18 -23.35
CA ASP A 93 -10.71 4.14 -24.36
C ASP A 93 -11.13 2.69 -24.69
N GLU A 94 -10.15 1.79 -24.85
CA GLU A 94 -10.40 0.36 -25.11
C GLU A 94 -11.08 -0.35 -23.92
N LEU A 95 -10.78 0.10 -22.70
CA LEU A 95 -11.31 -0.46 -21.45
C LEU A 95 -12.64 0.15 -21.01
N GLY A 96 -13.05 1.27 -21.62
CA GLY A 96 -14.17 2.08 -21.14
C GLY A 96 -13.88 2.79 -19.81
N ALA A 97 -12.60 2.93 -19.44
CA ALA A 97 -12.18 3.71 -18.29
C ALA A 97 -12.26 5.21 -18.62
N ARG A 98 -12.69 6.02 -17.64
CA ARG A 98 -12.93 7.46 -17.84
C ARG A 98 -12.15 8.36 -16.89
N VAL A 99 -11.48 7.78 -15.90
CA VAL A 99 -10.72 8.52 -14.89
C VAL A 99 -9.33 7.93 -14.77
N LEU A 100 -8.32 8.77 -15.00
CA LEU A 100 -6.91 8.44 -14.78
C LEU A 100 -6.51 8.97 -13.40
N GLY A 101 -6.24 8.06 -12.46
CA GLY A 101 -5.70 8.39 -11.15
C GLY A 101 -4.18 8.42 -11.20
N LEU A 102 -3.56 9.50 -10.71
CA LEU A 102 -2.10 9.69 -10.66
C LEU A 102 -1.72 10.33 -9.33
N THR A 103 -0.52 10.03 -8.85
CA THR A 103 0.07 10.66 -7.66
C THR A 103 1.17 11.63 -8.04
N ALA A 104 1.27 12.76 -7.32
CA ALA A 104 2.35 13.73 -7.45
C ALA A 104 2.90 14.10 -6.07
N THR A 105 4.22 14.18 -5.96
CA THR A 105 4.92 14.43 -4.69
C THR A 105 5.79 15.68 -4.69
N HIS A 106 6.16 16.21 -5.87
CA HIS A 106 7.08 17.33 -6.01
C HIS A 106 6.55 18.35 -7.02
N ASP A 107 7.01 19.60 -6.90
CA ASP A 107 6.48 20.74 -7.66
C ASP A 107 6.40 20.51 -9.17
N ALA A 108 7.40 19.82 -9.75
CA ALA A 108 7.40 19.53 -11.18
C ALA A 108 6.27 18.57 -11.59
N ALA A 109 5.97 17.57 -10.76
CA ALA A 109 4.84 16.65 -10.99
C ALA A 109 3.51 17.37 -10.79
N HIS A 110 3.35 18.18 -9.74
CA HIS A 110 2.14 18.99 -9.53
C HIS A 110 1.89 19.93 -10.72
N ALA A 111 2.92 20.64 -11.18
CA ALA A 111 2.82 21.53 -12.33
C ALA A 111 2.47 20.76 -13.63
N PHE A 112 3.00 19.55 -13.80
CA PHE A 112 2.69 18.70 -14.95
C PHE A 112 1.24 18.22 -14.93
N LEU A 113 0.75 17.71 -13.79
CA LEU A 113 -0.63 17.27 -13.64
C LEU A 113 -1.62 18.43 -13.78
N SER A 114 -1.30 19.60 -13.20
CA SER A 114 -2.10 20.81 -13.39
C SER A 114 -2.16 21.24 -14.86
N TRP A 115 -1.04 21.17 -15.58
CA TRP A 115 -1.00 21.46 -17.02
C TRP A 115 -1.83 20.47 -17.86
N LEU A 116 -1.92 19.21 -17.43
CA LEU A 116 -2.81 18.21 -18.03
C LEU A 116 -4.30 18.45 -17.73
N GLY A 117 -4.62 19.36 -16.81
CA GLY A 117 -5.99 19.62 -16.36
C GLY A 117 -6.46 18.65 -15.26
N ALA A 118 -5.56 17.96 -14.57
CA ALA A 118 -5.91 17.12 -13.44
C ALA A 118 -6.28 17.98 -12.20
N THR A 119 -7.19 17.45 -11.40
CA THR A 119 -7.63 18.05 -10.14
C THR A 119 -7.09 17.22 -8.97
N ALA A 120 -6.47 17.86 -7.97
CA ALA A 120 -6.10 17.20 -6.74
C ALA A 120 -7.37 16.81 -5.95
N LYS A 121 -7.48 15.53 -5.60
CA LYS A 121 -8.69 14.96 -4.97
C LYS A 121 -8.46 14.29 -3.62
N LEU A 122 -7.20 13.99 -3.31
CA LEU A 122 -6.76 13.39 -2.05
C LEU A 122 -5.39 13.96 -1.73
N SER A 123 -5.17 14.34 -0.47
CA SER A 123 -3.86 14.70 0.05
C SER A 123 -3.38 13.63 1.03
N GLU A 124 -2.19 13.09 0.80
CA GLU A 124 -1.60 12.06 1.65
C GLU A 124 -0.33 12.58 2.32
N VAL A 125 -0.04 12.03 3.50
CA VAL A 125 1.20 12.30 4.24
C VAL A 125 1.90 10.99 4.51
N GLU A 126 3.09 10.84 3.94
CA GLU A 126 4.01 9.78 4.31
C GLU A 126 4.77 10.20 5.58
N SER A 127 4.74 9.35 6.61
CA SER A 127 5.49 9.56 7.84
C SER A 127 6.62 8.57 7.94
N ARG A 128 7.83 9.05 8.26
CA ARG A 128 9.00 8.21 8.52
C ARG A 128 9.32 8.20 10.01
N LEU A 129 9.46 7.01 10.56
CA LEU A 129 9.84 6.80 11.96
C LEU A 129 11.24 6.20 11.97
N LYS A 130 12.22 6.94 12.51
CA LYS A 130 13.53 6.38 12.83
C LYS A 130 13.40 5.57 14.12
N LEU A 131 13.62 4.26 14.04
CA LEU A 131 13.56 3.36 15.18
C LEU A 131 14.58 3.74 16.26
N ALA A 132 15.74 4.27 15.87
CA ALA A 132 16.75 4.76 16.82
C ALA A 132 16.25 5.92 17.73
N GLU A 133 15.22 6.66 17.30
CA GLU A 133 14.66 7.80 18.02
C GLU A 133 13.35 7.45 18.77
N VAL A 134 12.92 6.18 18.75
CA VAL A 134 11.68 5.74 19.42
C VAL A 134 11.81 5.79 20.94
N ASP A 135 10.83 6.43 21.59
CA ASP A 135 10.64 6.30 23.05
C ASP A 135 10.05 4.92 23.38
N TRP A 136 10.93 3.96 23.68
CA TRP A 136 10.57 2.59 24.00
C TRP A 136 9.75 2.44 25.28
N GLU A 137 9.90 3.37 26.23
CA GLU A 137 9.08 3.38 27.45
C GLU A 137 7.66 3.88 27.15
N MET A 138 7.51 4.85 26.24
CA MET A 138 6.20 5.24 25.73
C MET A 138 5.51 4.08 24.99
N MET A 139 6.24 3.34 24.15
CA MET A 139 5.66 2.17 23.47
C MET A 139 5.16 1.13 24.49
N ARG A 140 5.97 0.77 25.49
CA ARG A 140 5.56 -0.16 26.56
C ARG A 140 4.34 0.36 27.33
N ARG A 141 4.32 1.65 27.69
CA ARG A 141 3.16 2.27 28.35
C ARG A 141 1.88 2.19 27.51
N TRP A 142 1.97 2.40 26.19
CA TRP A 142 0.80 2.29 25.31
C TRP A 142 0.25 0.86 25.24
N VAL A 143 1.12 -0.15 25.31
CA VAL A 143 0.69 -1.56 25.42
C VAL A 143 -0.05 -1.80 26.74
N GLU A 144 0.55 -1.40 27.87
CA GLU A 144 -0.07 -1.55 29.18
C GLU A 144 -1.40 -0.79 29.31
N ASP A 145 -1.47 0.44 28.83
CA ASP A 145 -2.67 1.27 28.87
C ASP A 145 -3.78 0.68 27.99
N GLY A 146 -3.42 0.13 26.83
CA GLY A 146 -4.35 -0.58 25.95
C GLY A 146 -5.01 -1.76 26.66
N GLN A 147 -4.20 -2.61 27.30
CA GLN A 147 -4.66 -3.75 28.11
C GLN A 147 -5.55 -3.30 29.27
N LYS A 148 -5.12 -2.27 30.04
CA LYS A 148 -5.89 -1.75 31.19
C LYS A 148 -7.25 -1.17 30.78
N ARG A 149 -7.32 -0.49 29.63
CA ARG A 149 -8.56 0.11 29.11
C ARG A 149 -9.48 -0.89 28.41
N SER A 150 -8.95 -2.04 28.01
CA SER A 150 -9.67 -3.07 27.26
C SER A 150 -9.39 -4.47 27.85
N PRO A 151 -9.78 -4.72 29.12
CA PRO A 151 -9.38 -5.93 29.84
C PRO A 151 -9.92 -7.24 29.26
N GLU A 152 -11.03 -7.17 28.53
CA GLU A 152 -11.65 -8.32 27.86
C GLU A 152 -11.18 -8.50 26.41
N THR A 153 -10.44 -7.52 25.86
CA THR A 153 -9.88 -7.59 24.52
C THR A 153 -8.56 -8.34 24.55
N ARG A 154 -8.39 -9.26 23.62
CA ARG A 154 -7.19 -10.08 23.48
C ARG A 154 -6.40 -9.64 22.26
N LEU A 155 -5.11 -9.36 22.43
CA LEU A 155 -4.21 -9.07 21.32
C LEU A 155 -3.48 -10.34 20.87
N GLU A 156 -3.42 -10.56 19.57
CA GLU A 156 -2.59 -11.59 18.95
C GLU A 156 -1.65 -10.98 17.92
N ILE A 157 -0.44 -11.53 17.84
CA ILE A 157 0.57 -11.20 16.84
C ILE A 157 0.75 -12.43 15.96
N TYR A 158 0.80 -12.20 14.66
CA TYR A 158 1.00 -13.22 13.63
C TYR A 158 2.23 -12.89 12.82
N ASP A 159 3.20 -13.80 12.86
CA ASP A 159 4.48 -13.70 12.16
C ASP A 159 4.39 -14.45 10.84
N GLY A 160 4.37 -13.71 9.73
CA GLY A 160 4.11 -14.24 8.40
C GLY A 160 2.63 -14.24 8.04
N ALA A 161 2.27 -15.17 7.14
CA ALA A 161 0.91 -15.29 6.63
C ALA A 161 -0.08 -15.66 7.74
N LEU A 162 -1.25 -14.99 7.75
CA LEU A 162 -2.36 -15.39 8.60
C LEU A 162 -2.79 -16.83 8.27
N PRO A 163 -3.12 -17.67 9.27
CA PRO A 163 -3.73 -18.97 9.04
C PRO A 163 -4.97 -18.87 8.14
N GLU A 164 -5.10 -19.78 7.17
CA GLU A 164 -6.20 -19.77 6.19
C GLU A 164 -7.59 -19.79 6.86
N SER A 165 -7.72 -20.46 8.01
CA SER A 165 -8.94 -20.48 8.81
C SER A 165 -9.41 -19.11 9.30
N LEU A 166 -8.55 -18.09 9.27
CA LEU A 166 -8.88 -16.71 9.68
C LEU A 166 -9.17 -15.79 8.49
N TRP A 167 -8.90 -16.19 7.26
CA TRP A 167 -8.95 -15.30 6.10
C TRP A 167 -10.33 -14.70 5.88
N GLU A 168 -11.40 -15.49 6.00
CA GLU A 168 -12.77 -15.00 5.80
C GLU A 168 -13.10 -13.85 6.77
N LYS A 169 -12.89 -14.08 8.06
CA LYS A 169 -13.16 -13.08 9.11
C LYS A 169 -12.24 -11.86 9.01
N PHE A 170 -10.96 -12.08 8.69
CA PHE A 170 -10.01 -10.98 8.51
C PHE A 170 -10.37 -10.14 7.28
N ALA A 171 -10.70 -10.76 6.16
CA ALA A 171 -11.09 -10.09 4.92
C ALA A 171 -12.37 -9.26 5.11
N GLU A 172 -13.38 -9.82 5.79
CA GLU A 172 -14.61 -9.10 6.14
C GLU A 172 -14.30 -7.86 6.98
N GLN A 173 -13.55 -8.01 8.07
CA GLN A 173 -13.23 -6.88 8.93
C GLN A 173 -12.32 -5.86 8.23
N ARG A 174 -11.34 -6.29 7.45
CA ARG A 174 -10.43 -5.39 6.71
C ARG A 174 -11.19 -4.59 5.67
N THR A 175 -12.15 -5.21 4.97
CA THR A 175 -13.11 -4.54 4.08
C THR A 175 -13.86 -3.43 4.81
N ILE A 176 -14.47 -3.74 5.95
CA ILE A 176 -15.21 -2.74 6.74
C ILE A 176 -14.30 -1.57 7.12
N LEU A 177 -13.10 -1.86 7.63
CA LEU A 177 -12.18 -0.84 8.13
C LEU A 177 -11.59 0.05 7.02
N LEU A 178 -11.22 -0.52 5.87
CA LEU A 178 -10.71 0.22 4.71
C LEU A 178 -11.75 1.22 4.19
N ASN A 179 -13.03 0.85 4.17
CA ASN A 179 -14.11 1.76 3.79
C ASN A 179 -14.45 2.82 4.86
N THR A 180 -13.75 2.82 6.01
CA THR A 180 -13.84 3.93 6.98
C THR A 180 -12.74 4.98 6.80
N MET A 181 -11.80 4.76 5.88
CA MET A 181 -10.74 5.71 5.58
C MET A 181 -11.30 6.95 4.87
N PRO A 182 -10.82 8.16 5.19
CA PRO A 182 -11.20 9.36 4.48
C PRO A 182 -10.50 9.39 3.11
N PHE A 183 -11.26 9.32 2.03
CA PHE A 183 -10.75 9.44 0.65
C PHE A 183 -10.98 10.83 0.03
N GLU A 184 -11.37 11.82 0.83
CA GLU A 184 -11.70 13.17 0.35
C GLU A 184 -12.68 13.10 -0.85
N ASP A 185 -12.34 13.71 -1.98
CA ASP A 185 -13.18 13.72 -3.19
C ASP A 185 -12.74 12.66 -4.22
N LEU A 186 -11.78 11.80 -3.87
CA LEU A 186 -11.20 10.78 -4.75
C LEU A 186 -12.31 9.89 -5.32
N ASP A 187 -12.30 9.69 -6.63
CA ASP A 187 -13.30 8.90 -7.33
C ASP A 187 -12.98 7.41 -7.17
N ILE A 188 -13.09 6.90 -5.94
CA ILE A 188 -12.86 5.50 -5.59
C ILE A 188 -14.18 4.83 -5.20
N GLY A 189 -14.40 3.62 -5.70
CA GLY A 189 -15.53 2.78 -5.36
C GLY A 189 -15.34 2.08 -4.01
N GLN A 190 -16.07 0.98 -3.82
CA GLN A 190 -15.90 0.17 -2.62
C GLN A 190 -14.57 -0.58 -2.66
N ILE A 191 -13.95 -0.71 -1.49
CA ILE A 191 -12.79 -1.58 -1.29
C ILE A 191 -13.28 -2.91 -0.72
N ILE A 192 -12.97 -4.04 -1.34
CA ILE A 192 -13.46 -5.37 -0.98
C ILE A 192 -12.30 -6.37 -0.93
N VAL A 193 -11.88 -6.74 0.27
CA VAL A 193 -10.89 -7.80 0.49
C VAL A 193 -11.63 -9.14 0.50
N THR A 194 -11.11 -10.13 -0.23
CA THR A 194 -11.63 -11.51 -0.21
C THR A 194 -10.51 -12.50 0.12
N PRO A 195 -10.82 -13.71 0.62
CA PRO A 195 -9.83 -14.76 0.84
C PRO A 195 -9.01 -15.09 -0.41
N GLU A 196 -9.61 -15.04 -1.61
CA GLU A 196 -8.89 -15.29 -2.87
C GLU A 196 -7.89 -14.18 -3.19
N ARG A 197 -8.25 -12.90 -2.96
CA ARG A 197 -7.31 -11.78 -3.10
C ARG A 197 -6.19 -11.87 -2.06
N MET A 198 -6.50 -12.30 -0.84
CA MET A 198 -5.48 -12.55 0.19
C MET A 198 -4.53 -13.67 -0.24
N ARG A 199 -5.04 -14.78 -0.78
CA ARG A 199 -4.21 -15.88 -1.29
C ARG A 199 -3.22 -15.39 -2.33
N ASP A 200 -3.73 -14.71 -3.36
CA ASP A 200 -2.91 -14.16 -4.44
C ASP A 200 -1.85 -13.18 -3.91
N TYR A 201 -2.25 -12.27 -3.02
CA TYR A 201 -1.31 -11.33 -2.39
C TYR A 201 -0.19 -12.05 -1.60
N LEU A 202 -0.55 -13.08 -0.82
CA LEU A 202 0.42 -13.86 -0.05
C LEU A 202 1.37 -14.68 -0.95
N GLU A 203 0.87 -15.24 -2.04
CA GLU A 203 1.68 -15.97 -3.03
C GLU A 203 2.68 -15.03 -3.72
N ARG A 204 2.24 -13.84 -4.12
CA ARG A 204 3.10 -12.80 -4.71
C ARG A 204 4.16 -12.31 -3.73
N ALA A 205 3.77 -11.99 -2.50
CA ALA A 205 4.68 -11.59 -1.42
C ALA A 205 5.74 -12.66 -1.13
N ALA A 206 5.34 -13.92 -1.02
CA ALA A 206 6.27 -15.03 -0.80
C ALA A 206 7.28 -15.17 -1.94
N ALA A 207 6.85 -14.98 -3.19
CA ALA A 207 7.70 -15.09 -4.35
C ALA A 207 8.69 -13.91 -4.52
N THR A 208 8.40 -12.75 -3.94
CA THR A 208 9.36 -11.62 -3.86
C THR A 208 10.17 -11.62 -2.56
N GLY A 209 9.89 -12.53 -1.62
CA GLY A 209 10.56 -12.58 -0.32
C GLY A 209 10.06 -11.54 0.68
N GLU A 210 8.89 -10.97 0.46
CA GLU A 210 8.19 -10.15 1.45
C GLU A 210 7.63 -11.01 2.58
N VAL A 211 7.80 -10.50 3.80
CA VAL A 211 7.30 -11.08 5.04
C VAL A 211 6.31 -10.09 5.65
N LEU A 212 5.13 -10.59 5.98
CA LEU A 212 4.05 -9.81 6.58
C LEU A 212 4.00 -10.08 8.08
N HIS A 213 3.63 -9.07 8.85
CA HIS A 213 3.25 -9.25 10.25
C HIS A 213 1.92 -8.59 10.50
N ASN A 214 1.06 -9.26 11.26
CA ASN A 214 -0.25 -8.74 11.63
C ASN A 214 -0.39 -8.70 13.14
N VAL A 215 -0.93 -7.60 13.66
CA VAL A 215 -1.40 -7.51 15.05
C VAL A 215 -2.90 -7.30 15.01
N ILE A 216 -3.64 -8.19 15.70
CA ILE A 216 -5.11 -8.22 15.72
C ILE A 216 -5.61 -8.15 17.15
N THR A 217 -6.65 -7.35 17.40
CA THR A 217 -7.39 -7.37 18.67
C THR A 217 -8.75 -8.05 18.51
N TRP A 218 -9.03 -8.98 19.42
CA TRP A 218 -10.22 -9.81 19.47
C TRP A 218 -11.09 -9.45 20.67
N GLU A 219 -12.39 -9.31 20.45
CA GLU A 219 -13.38 -9.14 21.52
C GLU A 219 -13.90 -10.51 22.02
N PRO A 220 -14.55 -10.58 23.20
CA PRO A 220 -15.05 -11.84 23.77
C PRO A 220 -16.02 -12.61 22.88
N ASP A 221 -16.74 -11.92 22.00
CA ASP A 221 -17.65 -12.51 21.02
C ASP A 221 -16.93 -13.12 19.80
N GLY A 222 -15.60 -13.02 19.75
CA GLY A 222 -14.78 -13.51 18.66
C GLY A 222 -14.74 -12.59 17.44
N SER A 223 -15.25 -11.36 17.55
CA SER A 223 -15.11 -10.33 16.51
C SER A 223 -13.75 -9.62 16.59
N ILE A 224 -13.28 -9.09 15.47
CA ILE A 224 -12.06 -8.29 15.41
C ILE A 224 -12.42 -6.82 15.66
N SER A 225 -11.80 -6.20 16.67
CA SER A 225 -11.99 -4.78 17.00
C SER A 225 -10.94 -3.86 16.39
N GLY A 226 -9.77 -4.39 16.03
CA GLY A 226 -8.67 -3.62 15.47
C GLY A 226 -7.64 -4.51 14.82
N MET A 227 -6.93 -3.95 13.85
CA MET A 227 -5.86 -4.63 13.13
C MET A 227 -4.80 -3.64 12.67
N THR A 228 -3.57 -4.11 12.56
CA THR A 228 -2.52 -3.41 11.86
C THR A 228 -1.52 -4.38 11.23
N ASP A 229 -0.98 -4.01 10.08
CA ASP A 229 -0.05 -4.84 9.33
C ASP A 229 1.18 -4.07 8.84
N ILE A 230 2.32 -4.76 8.83
CA ILE A 230 3.57 -4.26 8.28
C ILE A 230 4.14 -5.27 7.28
N THR A 231 5.01 -4.79 6.39
CA THR A 231 5.80 -5.64 5.50
C THR A 231 7.29 -5.34 5.65
N TRP A 232 8.09 -6.39 5.54
CA TRP A 232 9.55 -6.34 5.54
C TRP A 232 10.10 -7.34 4.54
N ALA A 233 11.26 -7.06 3.96
CA ALA A 233 11.98 -8.04 3.15
C ALA A 233 13.50 -7.91 3.33
N ALA A 234 14.22 -9.02 3.16
CA ALA A 234 15.66 -9.06 3.39
C ALA A 234 16.46 -8.11 2.48
N TYR A 235 15.99 -7.89 1.25
CA TYR A 235 16.63 -6.97 0.30
C TYR A 235 16.45 -5.49 0.68
N ARG A 236 15.51 -5.17 1.57
CA ARG A 236 15.30 -3.85 2.17
C ARG A 236 15.40 -3.91 3.70
N ARG A 237 16.37 -4.67 4.22
CA ARG A 237 16.45 -5.03 5.66
C ARG A 237 16.38 -3.86 6.65
N THR A 238 16.82 -2.67 6.25
CA THR A 238 16.82 -1.46 7.08
C THR A 238 15.47 -0.74 7.11
N LEU A 239 14.53 -1.11 6.22
CA LEU A 239 13.26 -0.43 6.01
C LEU A 239 12.08 -1.36 6.28
N ILE A 240 11.23 -0.96 7.22
CA ILE A 240 9.93 -1.57 7.51
C ILE A 240 8.83 -0.66 6.97
N GLU A 241 7.86 -1.26 6.27
CA GLU A 241 6.72 -0.52 5.76
C GLU A 241 5.49 -0.80 6.62
N GLN A 242 4.99 0.23 7.30
CA GLN A 242 3.67 0.20 7.92
C GLN A 242 2.62 0.34 6.83
N GLN A 243 1.77 -0.66 6.70
CA GLN A 243 0.66 -0.67 5.77
C GLN A 243 -0.57 -0.07 6.46
N PHE A 244 -1.56 -0.90 6.79
CA PHE A 244 -2.81 -0.44 7.34
C PHE A 244 -2.84 -0.46 8.87
N THR A 245 -3.61 0.46 9.47
CA THR A 245 -4.05 0.39 10.86
C THR A 245 -5.51 0.85 10.94
N GLY A 246 -6.39 -0.02 11.43
CA GLY A 246 -7.80 0.28 11.59
C GLY A 246 -8.35 -0.17 12.93
N VAL A 247 -9.28 0.61 13.47
CA VAL A 247 -10.08 0.24 14.66
C VAL A 247 -11.56 0.43 14.33
N ARG A 248 -12.35 -0.58 14.65
CA ARG A 248 -13.79 -0.63 14.38
C ARG A 248 -14.47 0.56 15.08
N PRO A 249 -15.44 1.26 14.44
CA PRO A 249 -15.99 2.50 14.98
C PRO A 249 -16.51 2.43 16.42
N ASP A 250 -17.19 1.34 16.79
CA ASP A 250 -17.72 1.04 18.13
C ASP A 250 -16.63 0.73 19.17
N ALA A 251 -15.43 0.35 18.74
CA ALA A 251 -14.28 0.07 19.61
C ALA A 251 -13.30 1.26 19.74
N ARG A 252 -13.60 2.41 19.11
CA ARG A 252 -12.78 3.62 19.20
C ARG A 252 -12.86 4.25 20.60
N GLY A 253 -11.87 5.07 20.95
CA GLY A 253 -11.77 5.70 22.28
C GLY A 253 -11.19 4.82 23.39
N ARG A 254 -11.05 3.50 23.15
CA ARG A 254 -10.50 2.53 24.10
C ARG A 254 -8.96 2.44 24.11
N GLY A 255 -8.28 3.15 23.21
CA GLY A 255 -6.82 3.12 23.08
C GLY A 255 -6.26 2.02 22.17
N LEU A 256 -7.11 1.21 21.53
CA LEU A 256 -6.70 0.07 20.70
C LEU A 256 -5.71 0.44 19.58
N GLY A 257 -5.92 1.58 18.91
CA GLY A 257 -5.04 2.00 17.81
C GLY A 257 -3.60 2.28 18.25
N LYS A 258 -3.41 2.85 19.45
CA LYS A 258 -2.08 3.02 20.04
C LYS A 258 -1.50 1.68 20.48
N TRP A 259 -2.34 0.84 21.07
CA TRP A 259 -1.93 -0.47 21.58
C TRP A 259 -1.39 -1.37 20.46
N ILE A 260 -2.14 -1.55 19.36
CA ILE A 260 -1.73 -2.44 18.26
C ILE A 260 -0.47 -1.92 17.55
N LYS A 261 -0.35 -0.61 17.33
CA LYS A 261 0.87 -0.01 16.76
C LYS A 261 2.07 -0.17 17.69
N ALA A 262 1.91 0.08 18.98
CA ALA A 262 3.00 -0.08 19.94
C ALA A 262 3.44 -1.54 20.07
N ALA A 263 2.49 -2.48 20.10
CA ALA A 263 2.78 -3.90 20.11
C ALA A 263 3.54 -4.31 18.85
N MET A 264 3.11 -3.84 17.67
CA MET A 264 3.80 -4.08 16.41
C MET A 264 5.23 -3.53 16.42
N VAL A 265 5.42 -2.27 16.80
CA VAL A 265 6.75 -1.62 16.83
C VAL A 265 7.71 -2.33 17.80
N LEU A 266 7.23 -2.74 18.98
CA LEU A 266 8.04 -3.50 19.93
C LEU A 266 8.43 -4.87 19.37
N HIS A 267 7.50 -5.52 18.68
CA HIS A 267 7.71 -6.84 18.08
C HIS A 267 8.73 -6.81 16.94
N VAL A 268 8.58 -5.87 16.00
CA VAL A 268 9.43 -5.80 14.81
C VAL A 268 10.82 -5.28 15.13
N ARG A 269 10.99 -4.51 16.21
CA ARG A 269 12.32 -4.16 16.75
C ARG A 269 13.13 -5.42 17.08
N ASP A 270 12.48 -6.40 17.71
CA ASP A 270 13.17 -7.61 18.17
C ASP A 270 13.43 -8.58 16.99
N LEU A 271 12.55 -8.59 15.98
CA LEU A 271 12.73 -9.38 14.75
C LEU A 271 13.77 -8.81 13.79
N TYR A 272 13.83 -7.48 13.66
CA TYR A 272 14.62 -6.77 12.66
C TYR A 272 15.56 -5.75 13.30
N PRO A 273 16.63 -6.21 13.97
CA PRO A 273 17.56 -5.32 14.68
C PRO A 273 18.36 -4.39 13.75
N ASP A 274 18.39 -4.69 12.45
CA ASP A 274 19.02 -3.88 11.40
C ASP A 274 18.10 -2.76 10.89
N ALA A 275 16.82 -2.72 11.28
CA ALA A 275 15.89 -1.68 10.85
C ALA A 275 16.21 -0.33 11.54
N GLU A 276 16.16 0.77 10.76
CA GLU A 276 16.63 2.10 11.19
C GLU A 276 15.51 3.10 11.50
#